data_AF-A0A8T4P5D0-F1
#
_entry.id   AF-A0A8T4P5D0-F1
#
_cell.length_a   1.000
_cell.length_b   1.000
_cell.length_c   1.000
_cell.angle_alpha   90.00
_cell.angle_beta   90.00
_cell.angle_gamma   90.00
#
_symmetry.space_group_name_H-M   'P 1'
#
loop_
_entity.id
_entity.type
_entity.pdbx_description
1 polymer ?
#
loop_
_entity_poly.entity_id
_entity_poly.type
_entity_poly.pdbx_seq_one_letter_code
_entity_poly.pdbx_strand_id
1 'polypeptide(L)'
;MNPELKKTIVVFHISAVLYFLMGFAALIALVFSLINFISDAGLESLFFLFYSLILLAIGVGFGVFVEIVVKGLKRGKFWAWVAGIAISGLYIPSLFIVLGIIGLLGLLNENTMKVFVKK
;
A
#
# COMPACT_ATOMS: atom_id res chain seq x y z
N MET A 1 22.23 2.67 7.35
CA MET A 1 20.76 2.71 7.63
C MET A 1 20.48 1.75 8.76
N ASN A 2 19.69 2.13 9.77
CA ASN A 2 19.38 1.29 10.94
C ASN A 2 18.86 -0.09 10.46
N PRO A 3 19.37 -1.23 10.97
CA PRO A 3 18.89 -2.56 10.59
C PRO A 3 17.38 -2.74 10.79
N GLU A 4 16.79 -2.12 11.81
CA GLU A 4 15.33 -2.19 12.04
C GLU A 4 14.54 -1.40 10.99
N LEU A 5 15.02 -0.21 10.62
CA LEU A 5 14.42 0.56 9.52
C LEU A 5 14.53 -0.18 8.18
N LYS A 6 15.61 -0.94 7.98
CA LYS A 6 15.77 -1.78 6.78
C LYS A 6 14.69 -2.87 6.71
N LYS A 7 14.35 -3.51 7.84
CA LYS A 7 13.26 -4.49 7.90
C LYS A 7 11.91 -3.86 7.55
N THR A 8 11.59 -2.69 8.12
CA THR A 8 10.35 -1.95 7.77
C THR A 8 10.29 -1.63 6.27
N ILE A 9 11.39 -1.17 5.68
CA ILE A 9 11.45 -0.86 4.26
C ILE A 9 11.18 -2.10 3.39
N VAL A 10 11.76 -3.25 3.75
CA VAL A 10 11.51 -4.51 3.04
C VAL A 10 10.04 -4.92 3.16
N VAL A 11 9.46 -4.81 4.36
CA VAL A 11 8.05 -5.09 4.62
C VAL A 11 7.11 -4.21 3.78
N PHE A 12 7.40 -2.91 3.67
CA PHE A 12 6.62 -2.00 2.84
C PHE A 12 6.80 -2.24 1.34
N HIS A 13 7.99 -2.64 0.88
CA HIS A 13 8.18 -3.09 -0.50
C HIS A 13 7.34 -4.33 -0.80
N ILE A 14 7.32 -5.32 0.12
CA ILE A 14 6.49 -6.52 -0.04
C ILE A 14 5.01 -6.13 -0.10
N SER A 15 4.53 -5.27 0.79
CA SER A 15 3.13 -4.85 0.76
C SER A 15 2.80 -4.10 -0.53
N ALA A 16 3.66 -3.18 -0.98
CA ALA A 16 3.48 -2.48 -2.25
C ALA A 16 3.37 -3.45 -3.44
N VAL A 17 4.23 -4.47 -3.50
CA VAL A 17 4.15 -5.52 -4.55
C VAL A 17 2.81 -6.26 -4.48
N LEU A 18 2.32 -6.59 -3.29
CA LEU A 18 1.00 -7.23 -3.13
C LEU A 18 -0.14 -6.32 -3.61
N TYR A 19 -0.08 -5.02 -3.32
CA TYR A 19 -1.04 -4.04 -3.84
C TYR A 19 -0.98 -3.90 -5.36
N PHE A 20 0.21 -3.96 -5.96
CA PHE A 20 0.36 -3.99 -7.41
C PHE A 20 -0.17 -5.27 -8.05
N LEU A 21 0.05 -6.44 -7.43
CA LEU A 21 -0.52 -7.70 -7.89
C LEU A 21 -2.05 -7.68 -7.83
N MET A 22 -2.61 -7.14 -6.75
CA MET A 22 -4.06 -6.93 -6.62
C MET A 22 -4.58 -5.95 -7.68
N GLY A 23 -3.86 -4.85 -7.94
CA GLY A 23 -4.18 -3.91 -9.01
C GLY A 23 -4.12 -4.56 -10.40
N PHE A 24 -3.14 -5.43 -10.65
CA PHE A 24 -3.03 -6.17 -11.90
C PHE A 24 -4.18 -7.17 -12.08
N ALA A 25 -4.57 -7.89 -11.02
CA ALA A 25 -5.75 -8.74 -11.04
C ALA A 25 -7.04 -7.93 -11.28
N ALA A 26 -7.16 -6.75 -10.67
CA ALA A 26 -8.28 -5.83 -10.91
C ALA A 26 -8.30 -5.30 -12.36
N LEU A 27 -7.14 -5.10 -12.99
CA LEU A 27 -7.05 -4.72 -14.40
C LEU A 27 -7.58 -5.84 -15.30
N ILE A 28 -7.24 -7.09 -15.02
CA ILE A 28 -7.79 -8.24 -15.75
C ILE A 28 -9.31 -8.29 -15.56
N ALA A 29 -9.79 -8.16 -14.32
CA ALA A 29 -11.23 -8.11 -14.02
C ALA A 29 -11.94 -6.97 -14.75
N LEU A 30 -11.31 -5.78 -14.86
CA LEU A 30 -11.84 -4.64 -15.59
C LEU A 30 -12.03 -4.95 -17.08
N VAL A 31 -11.08 -5.66 -17.71
CA VAL A 31 -11.21 -6.08 -19.12
C VAL A 31 -12.42 -6.99 -19.30
N PHE A 32 -12.62 -7.97 -18.42
CA PHE A 32 -13.80 -8.83 -18.46
C PHE A 32 -15.10 -8.05 -18.20
N SER A 33 -15.11 -7.14 -17.22
CA SER A 33 -16.25 -6.26 -16.95
C SER A 33 -16.61 -5.38 -18.15
N LEU A 34 -15.61 -4.86 -18.88
CA LEU A 34 -15.82 -4.08 -20.10
C LEU A 34 -16.45 -4.92 -21.22
N ILE A 35 -15.97 -6.15 -21.43
CA ILE A 35 -16.55 -7.06 -22.43
C ILE A 35 -18.02 -7.33 -22.10
N ASN A 36 -18.32 -7.65 -20.83
CA ASN A 36 -19.68 -7.92 -20.38
C ASN A 36 -20.60 -6.68 -20.52
N PHE A 37 -20.08 -5.48 -20.23
CA PHE A 37 -20.83 -4.24 -20.39
C PHE A 37 -21.17 -3.93 -21.86
N ILE A 38 -20.27 -4.24 -22.80
CA ILE A 38 -20.51 -4.05 -24.23
C ILE A 38 -21.53 -5.07 -24.75
N SER A 39 -21.48 -6.31 -24.28
CA SER A 39 -22.41 -7.37 -24.71
C SER A 39 -23.81 -7.22 -24.13
N ASP A 40 -23.92 -6.81 -22.87
CA ASP A 40 -25.20 -6.64 -22.17
C ASP A 40 -25.11 -5.49 -21.15
N ALA A 41 -25.66 -4.34 -21.54
CA ALA A 41 -25.61 -3.10 -20.77
C ALA A 41 -26.68 -3.07 -19.66
N GLY A 42 -26.63 -4.04 -18.76
CA GLY A 42 -27.45 -4.10 -17.55
C GLY A 42 -26.89 -3.26 -16.39
N LEU A 43 -27.73 -3.01 -15.37
CA LEU A 43 -27.31 -2.37 -14.12
C LEU A 43 -26.19 -3.16 -13.42
N GLU A 44 -26.24 -4.49 -13.48
CA GLU A 44 -25.24 -5.37 -12.87
C GLU A 44 -23.85 -5.20 -13.51
N SER A 45 -23.77 -5.13 -14.86
CA SER A 45 -22.50 -4.94 -15.56
C SER A 45 -21.90 -3.55 -15.29
N LEU A 46 -22.73 -2.53 -15.11
CA LEU A 46 -22.33 -1.20 -14.62
C LEU A 46 -21.73 -1.26 -13.20
N PHE A 47 -22.38 -1.95 -12.26
CA PHE A 47 -21.84 -2.12 -10.90
C PHE A 47 -20.50 -2.85 -10.90
N PHE A 48 -20.37 -3.94 -11.67
CA PHE A 48 -19.11 -4.68 -11.81
C PHE A 48 -17.99 -3.82 -12.43
N LEU A 49 -18.31 -3.00 -13.43
CA LEU A 49 -17.37 -2.06 -14.03
C LEU A 49 -16.85 -1.05 -13.00
N PHE A 50 -17.76 -0.36 -12.29
CA PHE A 50 -17.38 0.61 -11.26
C PHE A 50 -16.57 -0.04 -10.13
N TYR A 51 -16.99 -1.22 -9.66
CA TYR A 51 -16.28 -1.97 -8.62
C TYR A 51 -14.85 -2.31 -9.05
N SER A 52 -14.66 -2.80 -10.29
CA SER A 52 -13.33 -3.11 -10.82
C SER A 52 -12.43 -1.88 -10.97
N LEU A 53 -12.99 -0.72 -11.37
CA LEU A 53 -12.27 0.55 -11.43
C LEU A 53 -11.82 1.03 -10.04
N ILE A 54 -12.69 0.94 -9.04
CA ILE A 54 -12.37 1.33 -7.66
C ILE A 54 -11.27 0.42 -7.10
N LEU A 55 -11.38 -0.90 -7.30
CA LEU A 55 -10.33 -1.84 -6.87
C LEU A 55 -8.99 -1.58 -7.56
N LEU A 56 -9.00 -1.26 -8.86
CA LEU A 56 -7.79 -0.89 -9.60
C LEU A 56 -7.15 0.37 -9.00
N ALA A 57 -7.96 1.41 -8.77
CA ALA A 57 -7.51 2.67 -8.20
C ALA A 57 -6.92 2.48 -6.79
N ILE A 58 -7.56 1.65 -5.95
CA ILE A 58 -7.06 1.34 -4.61
C ILE A 58 -5.79 0.50 -4.69
N GLY A 59 -5.76 -0.57 -5.49
CA GLY A 59 -4.60 -1.45 -5.61
C GLY A 59 -3.37 -0.71 -6.13
N VAL A 60 -3.48 -0.10 -7.30
CA VAL A 60 -2.35 0.63 -7.91
C VAL A 60 -2.03 1.89 -7.12
N GLY A 61 -3.05 2.67 -6.74
CA GLY A 61 -2.86 3.94 -6.04
C GLY A 61 -2.21 3.75 -4.67
N PHE A 62 -2.68 2.77 -3.89
CA PHE A 62 -2.10 2.50 -2.57
C PHE A 62 -0.69 1.89 -2.69
N GLY A 63 -0.45 1.01 -3.68
CA GLY A 63 0.89 0.48 -3.96
C GLY A 63 1.91 1.59 -4.29
N VAL A 64 1.52 2.52 -5.17
CA VAL A 64 2.34 3.70 -5.50
C VAL A 64 2.56 4.59 -4.28
N PHE A 65 1.52 4.83 -3.48
CA PHE A 65 1.62 5.63 -2.26
C PHE A 65 2.61 5.03 -1.26
N VAL A 66 2.54 3.71 -1.01
CA VAL A 66 3.50 3.01 -0.15
C VAL A 66 4.93 3.20 -0.66
N GLU A 67 5.15 3.16 -1.97
CA GLU A 67 6.50 3.38 -2.52
C GLU A 67 7.01 4.81 -2.41
N ILE A 68 6.11 5.80 -2.49
CA ILE A 68 6.46 7.18 -2.20
C ILE A 68 6.91 7.29 -0.73
N VAL A 69 6.21 6.62 0.18
CA VAL A 69 6.59 6.57 1.60
C VAL A 69 7.94 5.88 1.78
N VAL A 70 8.20 4.75 1.13
CA VAL A 70 9.52 4.08 1.18
C VAL A 70 10.65 4.99 0.69
N LYS A 71 10.45 5.68 -0.44
CA LYS A 71 11.42 6.66 -0.95
C LYS A 71 11.62 7.82 0.03
N GLY A 72 10.56 8.28 0.69
CA GLY A 72 10.61 9.30 1.73
C GLY A 72 11.36 8.85 2.98
N LEU A 73 11.15 7.61 3.44
CA LEU A 73 11.85 6.99 4.56
C LEU A 73 13.34 6.85 4.29
N LYS A 74 13.73 6.39 3.08
CA LYS A 74 15.14 6.32 2.66
C LYS A 74 15.83 7.69 2.65
N ARG A 75 15.08 8.77 2.40
CA ARG A 75 15.59 10.15 2.42
C ARG A 75 15.55 10.80 3.82
N GLY A 76 15.10 10.10 4.85
CA GLY A 76 15.04 10.65 6.20
C GLY A 76 14.04 11.79 6.34
N LYS A 77 12.89 11.74 5.64
CA LYS A 77 11.83 12.76 5.70
C LYS A 77 10.82 12.44 6.82
N PHE A 78 10.52 13.43 7.66
CA PHE A 78 9.58 13.28 8.78
C PHE A 78 8.15 12.89 8.34
N TRP A 79 7.61 13.51 7.28
CA TRP A 79 6.29 13.14 6.75
C TRP A 79 6.21 11.65 6.38
N ALA A 80 7.28 11.08 5.83
CA ALA A 80 7.31 9.67 5.43
C ALA A 80 7.35 8.74 6.66
N TRP A 81 7.96 9.18 7.75
CA TRP A 81 7.92 8.47 9.02
C TRP A 81 6.51 8.43 9.60
N VAL A 82 5.81 9.58 9.64
CA VAL A 82 4.41 9.66 10.09
C VAL A 82 3.50 8.80 9.19
N ALA A 83 3.65 8.92 7.87
CA ALA A 83 2.88 8.11 6.92
C ALA A 83 3.15 6.61 7.08
N GLY A 84 4.40 6.22 7.35
CA GLY A 84 4.75 4.82 7.62
C GLY A 84 4.08 4.28 8.89
N ILE A 85 4.01 5.09 9.96
CA ILE A 85 3.29 4.72 11.18
C ILE A 85 1.80 4.54 10.88
N ALA A 86 1.20 5.47 10.13
CA ALA A 86 -0.21 5.39 9.75
C ALA A 86 -0.51 4.14 8.89
N ILE A 87 0.32 3.85 7.88
CA ILE A 87 0.19 2.63 7.06
C ILE A 87 0.29 1.39 7.92
N SER A 88 1.28 1.35 8.82
CA SER A 88 1.49 0.18 9.68
C SER A 88 0.33 -0.01 10.66
N GLY A 89 -0.23 1.08 11.19
CA GLY A 89 -1.45 1.05 12.01
C GLY A 89 -2.67 0.56 11.24
N LEU A 90 -2.81 0.97 9.98
CA LEU A 90 -3.88 0.50 9.08
C LEU A 90 -3.74 -0.99 8.75
N TYR A 91 -2.53 -1.54 8.78
CA TYR A 91 -2.30 -2.96 8.58
C TYR A 91 -2.66 -3.84 9.79
N ILE A 92 -2.72 -3.30 11.02
CA ILE A 92 -3.06 -4.07 12.22
C ILE A 92 -4.44 -4.75 12.12
N PRO A 93 -5.54 -4.04 11.81
CA PRO A 93 -6.86 -4.67 11.69
C PRO A 93 -7.04 -5.47 10.38
N SER A 94 -5.98 -5.69 9.60
CA SER A 94 -6.05 -6.32 8.29
C SER A 94 -5.34 -7.68 8.24
N LEU A 95 -5.45 -8.37 7.11
CA LEU A 95 -4.67 -9.59 6.81
C LEU A 95 -3.15 -9.36 6.86
N PHE A 96 -2.71 -8.10 6.87
CA PHE A 96 -1.31 -7.68 6.93
C PHE A 96 -0.80 -7.38 8.33
N ILE A 97 -1.46 -7.88 9.39
CA ILE A 97 -1.10 -7.58 10.79
C ILE A 97 0.39 -7.80 11.10
N VAL A 98 0.99 -8.88 10.58
CA VAL A 98 2.42 -9.19 10.78
C VAL A 98 3.31 -8.10 10.16
N LEU A 99 2.95 -7.61 8.96
CA LEU A 99 3.64 -6.52 8.28
C LEU A 99 3.46 -5.21 9.06
N GLY A 100 2.26 -4.95 9.60
CA GLY A 100 1.97 -3.79 10.44
C GLY A 100 2.82 -3.75 11.71
N ILE A 101 2.92 -4.87 12.43
CA ILE A 101 3.71 -4.95 13.66
C ILE A 101 5.21 -4.74 13.38
N ILE A 102 5.76 -5.43 12.37
CA ILE A 102 7.18 -5.27 12.00
C ILE A 102 7.46 -3.83 11.53
N GLY A 103 6.53 -3.23 10.78
CA GLY A 103 6.58 -1.84 10.36
C GLY A 103 6.68 -0.88 11.54
N LEU A 104 5.78 -1.01 12.52
CA LEU A 104 5.77 -0.18 13.73
C LEU A 104 7.03 -0.36 14.57
N LEU A 105 7.46 -1.61 14.81
CA LEU A 105 8.65 -1.87 15.61
C LEU A 105 9.90 -1.21 15.03
N GLY A 106 10.07 -1.23 13.70
CA GLY A 106 11.21 -0.58 13.08
C GLY A 106 11.10 0.95 13.01
N LEU A 107 9.90 1.50 12.88
CA LEU A 107 9.65 2.95 12.83
C LEU A 107 9.67 3.62 14.21
N LEU A 108 9.18 2.94 15.26
CA LEU A 108 9.14 3.43 16.64
C LEU A 108 10.41 3.11 17.43
N ASN A 109 11.37 2.41 16.84
CA ASN A 109 12.67 2.21 17.47
C ASN A 109 13.34 3.55 17.76
N GLU A 110 13.85 3.76 18.99
CA GLU A 110 14.49 5.01 19.40
C GLU A 110 15.60 5.48 18.45
N ASN A 111 16.40 4.54 17.93
CA ASN A 111 17.48 4.85 17.00
C ASN A 111 16.94 5.32 15.64
N THR A 112 15.79 4.81 15.23
CA THR A 112 15.09 5.27 14.02
C THR A 112 14.43 6.63 14.27
N MET A 113 13.71 6.80 15.38
CA MET A 113 13.04 8.05 15.75
C MET A 113 13.99 9.24 15.80
N LYS A 114 15.20 9.06 16.36
CA LYS A 114 16.22 10.12 16.41
C LYS A 114 16.60 10.65 15.03
N VAL A 115 16.51 9.84 13.97
CA VAL A 115 16.81 10.26 12.59
C VAL A 115 15.74 11.19 12.01
N PHE A 116 14.48 11.05 12.45
CA PHE A 116 13.34 11.76 11.88
C PHE A 116 12.85 12.92 12.75
N VAL A 117 12.93 12.81 14.08
CA VAL A 117 12.37 13.77 15.05
C VAL A 117 13.38 14.85 15.46
N LYS A 118 14.69 14.55 15.51
CA LYS A 118 15.73 15.50 15.93
C LYS A 118 16.36 16.28 14.75
N LYS A 119 15.63 16.43 13.65
CA LYS A 119 16.12 17.15 12.47
C LYS A 119 15.74 18.62 12.52
#